data_AF-A0AAW8KAB8-F1
#
_entry.id   AF-A0AAW8KAB8-F1
#
_cell.length_a   1.000
_cell.length_b   1.000
_cell.length_c   1.000
_cell.angle_alpha   90.00
_cell.angle_beta   90.00
_cell.angle_gamma   90.00
#
_symmetry.space_group_name_H-M   'P 1'
#
loop_
_entity.id
_entity.type
_entity.pdbx_description
1 polymer ?
#
loop_
_entity_poly.entity_id
_entity_poly.type
_entity_poly.pdbx_seq_one_letter_code
_entity_poly.pdbx_strand_id
1 'polypeptide(L)' 'TTLGIRETLCQRHTLTRHVEQVETPWGQVRKKISTGQGIYREKYEYDDLARLAKEHGVSLQEVPLQK' A
#
# COMPACT_ATOMS: atom_id res chain seq x y z
N THR A 1 -10.95 -18.94 28.45
CA THR A 1 -11.36 -17.60 28.92
C THR A 1 -10.24 -17.02 29.75
N THR A 2 -9.80 -15.78 29.50
CA THR A 2 -8.76 -15.15 30.34
C THR A 2 -9.41 -14.37 31.48
N LEU A 3 -8.81 -14.42 32.67
CA LEU A 3 -9.27 -13.74 33.89
C LEU A 3 -8.62 -12.36 34.11
N GLY A 4 -7.59 -12.02 33.33
CA GLY A 4 -6.88 -10.75 33.49
C GLY A 4 -6.06 -10.40 32.25
N ILE A 5 -5.75 -9.12 32.12
CA ILE A 5 -4.98 -8.54 31.01
C ILE A 5 -3.81 -7.74 31.60
N ARG A 6 -2.68 -7.73 30.91
CA ARG A 6 -1.55 -6.83 31.19
C ARG A 6 -1.42 -5.85 30.02
N GLU A 7 -1.24 -4.58 30.33
CA GLU A 7 -1.10 -3.51 29.34
C GLU A 7 0.08 -2.59 29.72
N THR A 8 0.74 -2.04 28.70
CA THR A 8 1.79 -1.02 28.84
C THR A 8 1.58 0.06 27.77
N LEU A 9 1.72 1.33 28.16
CA LEU A 9 1.66 2.46 27.23
C LEU A 9 2.93 2.53 26.37
N CYS A 10 2.76 2.78 25.07
CA CYS A 10 3.85 2.94 24.12
C CYS A 10 3.63 4.19 23.25
N GLN A 11 4.69 4.97 23.06
CA GLN A 11 4.68 6.08 22.10
C GLN A 11 4.87 5.53 20.69
N ARG A 12 4.04 5.98 19.75
CA ARG A 12 4.10 5.58 18.34
C ARG A 12 4.38 6.77 17.46
N HIS A 13 5.48 6.72 16.72
CA HIS A 13 5.82 7.71 15.71
C HIS A 13 5.41 7.17 14.33
N THR A 14 4.66 7.95 13.57
CA THR A 14 4.14 7.54 12.26
C THR A 14 4.66 8.46 11.17
N LEU A 15 4.92 7.89 10.00
CA LEU A 15 5.22 8.67 8.79
C LEU A 15 3.96 9.39 8.31
N THR A 16 4.12 10.58 7.71
CA THR A 16 3.07 11.24 6.95
C THR A 16 2.81 10.43 5.70
N ARG A 17 1.54 10.28 5.31
CA ARG A 17 1.16 9.48 4.15
C ARG A 17 0.12 10.21 3.31
N HIS A 18 0.26 10.09 2.00
CA HIS A 18 -0.74 10.48 1.02
C HIS A 18 -0.87 9.41 -0.05
N VAL A 19 -1.95 9.48 -0.81
CA VAL A 19 -2.25 8.54 -1.89
C VAL A 19 -2.35 9.32 -3.18
N GLU A 20 -1.65 8.85 -4.20
CA GLU A 20 -1.71 9.36 -5.57
C GLU A 20 -2.34 8.29 -6.47
N GLN A 21 -3.01 8.73 -7.54
CA GLN A 21 -3.52 7.84 -8.57
C GLN A 21 -2.50 7.80 -9.71
N VAL A 22 -2.11 6.60 -10.13
CA VAL A 22 -1.16 6.36 -11.22
C VAL A 22 -1.88 5.57 -12.31
N GLU A 23 -1.77 6.04 -13.55
CA GLU A 23 -2.25 5.29 -14.71
C GLU A 23 -1.24 4.21 -15.09
N THR A 24 -1.72 2.98 -15.25
CA THR A 24 -0.98 1.86 -15.82
C THR A 24 -1.69 1.35 -17.08
N PRO A 25 -1.01 0.56 -17.93
CA PRO A 25 -1.64 -0.04 -19.12
C PRO A 25 -2.91 -0.88 -18.82
N TRP A 26 -3.07 -1.32 -17.57
CA TRP A 26 -4.21 -2.12 -17.12
C TRP A 26 -5.26 -1.29 -16.37
N GLY A 27 -5.01 0.00 -16.14
CA GLY A 27 -5.96 0.91 -15.49
C GLY A 27 -5.33 1.73 -14.37
N GLN A 28 -6.19 2.42 -13.62
CA GLN A 28 -5.75 3.28 -12.55
C GLN A 28 -5.46 2.49 -11.27
N VAL A 29 -4.30 2.76 -10.66
CA VAL A 29 -3.84 2.15 -9.42
C VAL A 29 -3.49 3.24 -8.41
N ARG A 30 -3.90 3.08 -7.15
CA ARG A 30 -3.46 3.95 -6.07
C ARG A 30 -2.04 3.62 -5.64
N LYS A 31 -1.20 4.64 -5.50
CA LYS A 31 0.16 4.56 -4.95
C LYS A 31 0.19 5.29 -3.62
N LYS A 32 0.46 4.57 -2.54
CA LYS A 32 0.68 5.14 -1.22
C LYS A 32 2.12 5.59 -1.10
N ILE A 33 2.29 6.87 -0.79
CA ILE A 33 3.58 7.48 -0.49
C ILE A 33 3.64 7.73 1.02
N SER A 34 4.75 7.39 1.64
CA SER A 34 4.99 7.59 3.07
C SER A 34 6.32 8.27 3.28
N THR A 35 6.30 9.44 3.94
CA THR A 35 7.45 10.32 4.11
C THR A 35 7.63 10.76 5.55
N GLY A 36 8.83 11.17 5.91
CA GLY A 36 9.15 11.77 7.20
C GLY A 36 10.47 11.27 7.76
N GLN A 37 11.13 12.10 8.57
CA GLN A 37 12.41 11.75 9.24
C GLN A 37 13.47 11.20 8.26
N GLY A 38 13.56 11.78 7.06
CA GLY A 38 14.49 11.34 6.01
C GLY A 38 14.10 10.05 5.27
N ILE A 39 12.96 9.45 5.60
CA ILE A 39 12.45 8.23 4.94
C ILE A 39 11.50 8.63 3.81
N TYR A 40 11.65 7.98 2.66
CA TYR A 40 10.68 7.95 1.56
C TYR A 40 10.38 6.49 1.20
N ARG A 41 9.09 6.14 1.15
CA ARG A 41 8.62 4.82 0.72
C ARG A 41 7.40 4.99 -0.18
N GLU A 42 7.34 4.22 -1.24
CA GLU A 42 6.16 4.12 -2.10
C GLU A 42 5.75 2.67 -2.31
N LYS A 43 4.44 2.42 -2.32
CA LYS A 43 3.85 1.11 -2.60
C LYS A 43 2.53 1.30 -3.36
N TYR A 44 2.32 0.50 -4.39
CA TYR A 44 1.00 0.36 -4.99
C TYR A 44 0.05 -0.35 -4.02
N GLU A 45 -1.21 0.07 -4.01
CA GLU A 45 -2.25 -0.52 -3.18
C GLU A 45 -2.62 -1.91 -3.71
N TYR A 46 -2.59 -2.89 -2.81
CA TYR A 46 -2.73 -4.30 -3.17
C TYR A 46 -4.07 -4.61 -3.82
N ASP A 47 -5.16 -4.05 -3.30
CA ASP A 47 -6.51 -4.34 -3.80
C ASP A 47 -6.68 -3.90 -5.26
N ASP A 48 -6.06 -2.79 -5.64
CA ASP A 48 -6.09 -2.28 -7.02
C ASP A 48 -5.27 -3.19 -7.93
N LEU A 49 -4.07 -3.59 -7.48
CA LEU A 49 -3.24 -4.55 -8.23
C LEU A 49 -3.96 -5.89 -8.41
N ALA A 50 -4.57 -6.43 -7.36
CA ALA A 50 -5.25 -7.73 -7.39
C ALA A 50 -6.49 -7.70 -8.29
N ARG A 51 -7.24 -6.60 -8.26
CA ARG A 51 -8.38 -6.39 -9.16
C ARG A 51 -7.93 -6.38 -10.62
N LEU A 52 -6.94 -5.57 -10.97
CA LEU A 52 -6.46 -5.46 -12.35
C LEU A 52 -5.78 -6.73 -12.84
N ALA A 53 -4.98 -7.39 -11.99
CA ALA A 53 -4.36 -8.67 -12.30
C ALA A 53 -5.41 -9.73 -12.67
N LYS A 54 -6.50 -9.81 -11.89
CA LYS A 54 -7.60 -10.74 -12.14
C LYS A 54 -8.41 -10.37 -13.38
N GLU A 55 -8.69 -9.08 -13.59
CA GLU A 55 -9.45 -8.57 -14.75
C GLU A 55 -8.70 -8.82 -16.07
N HIS A 56 -7.37 -8.68 -16.08
CA HIS A 56 -6.55 -8.74 -17.29
C HIS A 56 -5.75 -10.04 -17.45
N GLY A 57 -5.82 -10.97 -16.48
CA GLY A 57 -5.10 -12.24 -16.53
C GLY A 57 -3.58 -12.11 -16.46
N VAL A 58 -3.07 -11.06 -15.80
CA VAL A 58 -1.64 -10.81 -15.60
C VAL A 58 -1.26 -11.03 -14.14
N SER A 59 0.03 -11.18 -13.85
CA SER A 59 0.54 -11.25 -12.49
C SER A 59 0.50 -9.90 -11.78
N LEU A 60 0.46 -9.91 -10.43
CA LEU A 60 0.51 -8.69 -9.62
C LEU A 60 1.75 -7.81 -9.89
N GLN A 61 2.87 -8.44 -10.28
CA GLN A 61 4.12 -7.74 -10.58
C GLN A 61 4.08 -7.05 -11.94
N GLU A 62 3.25 -7.54 -12.86
CA GLU A 62 3.10 -6.96 -14.19
C GLU A 62 2.24 -5.70 -14.16
N VAL A 63 1.15 -5.67 -13.38
CA VAL A 63 0.21 -4.53 -13.31
C VAL A 63 0.84 -3.12 -13.17
N PRO A 64 1.95 -2.90 -12.45
CA PRO A 64 2.59 -1.58 -12.39
C PRO A 64 3.62 -1.30 -13.50
N LEU A 65 3.96 -2.26 -14.36
CA LEU A 65 4.96 -2.10 -15.41
C LEU A 65 4.40 -1.30 -16.60
N GLN A 66 4.99 -0.15 -16.91
CA GLN A 66 4.71 0.50 -18.19
C GLN A 66 5.34 -0.34 -19.32
N LYS A 67 4.58 -0.63 -20.38
CA LYS A 67 5.11 -1.30 -21.59
C LYS A 67 5.95 -0.33 -22.41
#